data_AF-A0A7C1H7C7-F1
#
_entry.id   AF-A0A7C1H7C7-F1
#
_cell.length_a   1.000
_cell.length_b   1.000
_cell.length_c   1.000
_cell.angle_alpha   90.00
_cell.angle_beta   90.00
_cell.angle_gamma   90.00
#
_symmetry.space_group_name_H-M   'P 1'
#
loop_
_entity.id
_entity.type
_entity.pdbx_description
1 polymer ?
#
loop_
_entity_poly.entity_id
_entity_poly.type
_entity_poly.pdbx_seq_one_letter_code
_entity_poly.pdbx_strand_id
1 'polypeptide(L)'
;MRNGTWVYTGGKRKSAQKKYKPKRILQFKIALKGIEPAIWRRIRVGDDMNLRTFAVALLLAMGWKNSHLHEFVIGGKHYGMMTEEAEDMLDEMPMEDETKYGLKDLSEKHLKKFVFLYDFGDGWQHDVVFEGVFQPEPRVFYPGCIDGARNCPPEDCGGTGGYRELAEKLKKPDDEEYEELIEWLGGKYDTEFFDLSVINSTLKKTDAYERYGFEHDESAGDVIFEDEYVNCGIGTAVAGKFHENKTGVSSKKRRSGKRTAKKKQASNPMSIWDNLKEGHKRLILDSVYCVKCTGATTIKDYTFHPEGKCLVIRGKCLKCGHEAARVLEGE
;
A
#
# COMPACT_ATOMS: atom_id res chain seq x y z
N MET A 1 16.17 -51.16 3.60
CA MET A 1 14.78 -51.40 4.08
C MET A 1 14.54 -50.37 5.19
N ARG A 2 13.54 -49.49 5.19
CA ARG A 2 12.25 -49.43 4.49
C ARG A 2 11.98 -47.99 4.02
N ASN A 3 11.44 -47.88 2.81
CA ASN A 3 10.82 -46.68 2.26
C ASN A 3 9.46 -46.49 2.93
N GLY A 4 9.17 -45.27 3.42
CA GLY A 4 7.85 -44.86 3.89
C GLY A 4 7.26 -43.84 2.93
N THR A 5 6.46 -44.34 1.99
CA THR A 5 5.70 -43.55 0.99
C THR A 5 4.52 -42.86 1.68
N TRP A 6 4.49 -41.53 1.69
CA TRP A 6 3.27 -40.79 2.05
C TRP A 6 2.35 -40.70 0.83
N VAL A 7 1.22 -41.39 0.89
CA VAL A 7 0.16 -41.32 -0.11
C VAL A 7 -0.78 -40.19 0.31
N TYR A 8 -0.86 -39.12 -0.48
CA TYR A 8 -1.79 -38.01 -0.27
C TYR A 8 -3.20 -38.47 -0.68
N THR A 9 -4.07 -38.78 0.27
CA THR A 9 -5.49 -39.01 -0.02
C THR A 9 -6.19 -37.65 -0.15
N GLY A 10 -6.51 -37.29 -1.39
CA GLY A 10 -7.18 -36.04 -1.73
C GLY A 10 -8.54 -35.90 -1.06
N GLY A 11 -8.60 -35.11 0.01
CA GLY A 11 -9.84 -34.63 0.60
C GLY A 11 -10.37 -33.46 -0.23
N LYS A 12 -11.43 -33.69 -1.02
CA LYS A 12 -12.21 -32.63 -1.67
C LYS A 12 -12.80 -31.69 -0.60
N ARG A 13 -12.19 -30.55 -0.33
CA ARG A 13 -12.83 -29.47 0.45
C ARG A 13 -13.86 -28.78 -0.42
N LYS A 14 -15.14 -29.13 -0.22
CA LYS A 14 -16.29 -28.34 -0.67
C LYS A 14 -16.40 -27.11 0.24
N SER A 15 -15.81 -25.97 -0.12
CA SER A 15 -16.18 -24.68 0.49
C SER A 15 -17.33 -24.07 -0.33
N ALA A 16 -18.56 -24.42 0.03
CA ALA A 16 -19.71 -23.63 -0.40
C ALA A 16 -19.64 -22.27 0.30
N GLN A 17 -19.10 -21.27 -0.40
CA GLN A 17 -19.02 -19.89 0.05
C GLN A 17 -20.45 -19.39 0.27
N LYS A 18 -20.85 -19.19 1.53
CA LYS A 18 -22.10 -18.52 1.86
C LYS A 18 -21.95 -17.08 1.35
N LYS A 19 -22.53 -16.76 0.19
CA LYS A 19 -22.64 -15.37 -0.29
C LYS A 19 -23.54 -14.61 0.68
N TYR A 20 -22.95 -14.04 1.73
CA TYR A 20 -23.67 -13.18 2.65
C TYR A 20 -24.06 -11.91 1.88
N LYS A 21 -25.33 -11.51 1.99
CA LYS A 21 -25.82 -10.26 1.41
C LYS A 21 -25.84 -9.22 2.52
N PRO A 22 -25.13 -8.10 2.39
CA PRO A 22 -25.19 -7.04 3.38
C PRO A 22 -26.64 -6.57 3.54
N LYS A 23 -27.06 -6.30 4.79
CA LYS A 23 -28.40 -5.80 5.07
C LYS A 23 -28.50 -4.30 4.87
N ARG A 24 -27.38 -3.59 5.09
CA ARG A 24 -27.25 -2.16 4.89
C ARG A 24 -25.97 -1.87 4.14
N ILE A 25 -26.00 -0.80 3.36
CA ILE A 25 -24.84 -0.28 2.66
C ILE A 25 -24.44 1.03 3.32
N LEU A 26 -23.19 1.12 3.75
CA LEU A 26 -22.63 2.31 4.35
C LEU A 26 -21.88 3.09 3.27
N GLN A 27 -22.13 4.39 3.19
CA GLN A 27 -21.43 5.27 2.26
C GLN A 27 -20.40 6.10 3.01
N PHE A 28 -19.19 6.16 2.46
CA PHE A 28 -18.09 6.96 2.99
C PHE A 28 -17.47 7.80 1.89
N LYS A 29 -17.12 9.05 2.22
CA LYS A 29 -16.19 9.85 1.45
C LYS A 29 -14.81 9.76 2.10
N ILE A 30 -13.80 9.48 1.29
CA ILE A 30 -12.40 9.31 1.66
C ILE A 30 -11.65 10.43 0.96
N ALA A 31 -10.90 11.25 1.71
CA ALA A 31 -10.12 12.33 1.15
C ALA A 31 -8.69 12.27 1.68
N LEU A 32 -7.72 12.34 0.78
CA LEU A 32 -6.31 12.36 1.15
C LEU A 32 -5.95 13.74 1.73
N LYS A 33 -5.37 13.76 2.92
CA LYS A 33 -5.02 15.01 3.61
C LYS A 33 -3.71 15.58 3.08
N GLY A 34 -3.62 16.91 3.08
CA GLY A 34 -2.38 17.62 2.78
C GLY A 34 -2.06 17.76 1.29
N ILE A 35 -3.01 17.43 0.41
CA ILE A 35 -2.89 17.61 -1.05
C ILE A 35 -4.04 18.49 -1.54
N GLU A 36 -3.70 19.50 -2.34
CA GLU A 36 -4.66 20.37 -3.02
C GLU A 36 -4.29 20.47 -4.51
N PRO A 37 -5.27 20.41 -5.44
CA PRO A 37 -6.70 20.16 -5.21
C PRO A 37 -6.98 18.77 -4.57
N ALA A 38 -8.07 18.63 -3.81
CA ALA A 38 -8.33 17.39 -3.08
C ALA A 38 -8.36 16.13 -3.97
N ILE A 39 -7.65 15.08 -3.56
CA ILE A 39 -7.77 13.71 -4.09
C ILE A 39 -8.75 12.95 -3.20
N TRP A 40 -9.82 12.40 -3.77
CA TRP A 40 -10.87 11.78 -2.97
C TRP A 40 -11.66 10.72 -3.73
N ARG A 41 -12.32 9.85 -2.95
CA ARG A 41 -13.21 8.78 -3.42
C ARG A 41 -14.48 8.75 -2.58
N ARG A 42 -15.59 8.36 -3.17
CA ARG A 42 -16.83 8.05 -2.46
C ARG A 42 -17.19 6.60 -2.71
N ILE A 43 -17.17 5.81 -1.65
CA ILE A 43 -17.39 4.38 -1.73
C ILE A 43 -18.61 3.95 -0.94
N ARG A 44 -19.16 2.82 -1.33
CA ARG A 44 -20.25 2.11 -0.65
C ARG A 44 -19.77 0.71 -0.29
N VAL A 45 -19.96 0.33 0.96
CA VAL A 45 -19.50 -0.95 1.52
C VAL A 45 -20.62 -1.63 2.30
N GLY A 46 -20.55 -2.95 2.45
CA GLY A 46 -21.48 -3.70 3.30
C GLY A 46 -21.27 -3.38 4.78
N ASP A 47 -22.33 -3.30 5.57
CA ASP A 47 -22.24 -3.06 7.02
C ASP A 47 -21.65 -4.24 7.81
N ASP A 48 -21.59 -5.41 7.19
CA ASP A 48 -21.00 -6.63 7.72
C ASP A 48 -19.48 -6.73 7.54
N MET A 49 -18.87 -5.80 6.81
CA MET A 49 -17.43 -5.74 6.56
C MET A 49 -16.66 -5.50 7.86
N ASN A 50 -15.59 -6.27 8.09
CA ASN A 50 -14.65 -6.00 9.18
C ASN A 50 -13.69 -4.86 8.82
N LEU A 51 -12.96 -4.33 9.80
CA LEU A 51 -12.05 -3.20 9.56
C LEU A 51 -10.89 -3.57 8.62
N ARG A 52 -10.40 -4.81 8.65
CA ARG A 52 -9.39 -5.29 7.68
C ARG A 52 -9.89 -5.23 6.24
N THR A 53 -11.02 -5.86 5.96
CA THR A 53 -11.63 -5.86 4.62
C THR A 53 -11.95 -4.44 4.18
N PHE A 54 -12.37 -3.59 5.13
CA PHE A 54 -12.62 -2.18 4.87
C PHE A 54 -11.35 -1.41 4.53
N ALA A 55 -10.23 -1.65 5.23
CA ALA A 55 -8.93 -1.06 4.89
C ALA A 55 -8.51 -1.42 3.47
N VAL A 56 -8.61 -2.70 3.10
CA VAL A 56 -8.34 -3.15 1.73
C VAL A 56 -9.24 -2.41 0.73
N ALA A 57 -10.53 -2.25 1.02
CA ALA A 57 -11.43 -1.50 0.15
C ALA A 57 -11.04 -0.01 0.02
N LEU A 58 -10.61 0.62 1.11
CA LEU A 58 -10.10 2.00 1.08
C LEU A 58 -8.85 2.12 0.20
N LEU A 59 -7.88 1.23 0.39
CA LEU A 59 -6.62 1.23 -0.33
C LEU A 59 -6.82 0.96 -1.82
N LEU A 60 -7.62 -0.05 -2.18
CA LEU A 60 -7.94 -0.34 -3.58
C LEU A 60 -8.72 0.81 -4.24
N ALA A 61 -9.60 1.51 -3.51
CA ALA A 61 -10.29 2.70 -4.03
C ALA A 61 -9.31 3.85 -4.35
N MET A 62 -8.22 3.94 -3.57
CA MET A 62 -7.12 4.87 -3.77
C MET A 62 -6.02 4.33 -4.70
N GLY A 63 -6.17 3.12 -5.27
CA GLY A 63 -5.15 2.54 -6.17
C GLY A 63 -3.89 2.05 -5.45
N TRP A 64 -3.93 1.78 -4.15
CA TRP A 64 -2.79 1.23 -3.42
C TRP A 64 -2.89 -0.27 -3.24
N LYS A 65 -1.73 -0.90 -3.03
CA LYS A 65 -1.55 -2.34 -3.05
C LYS A 65 -1.69 -2.99 -1.67
N ASN A 66 -1.88 -2.20 -0.62
CA ASN A 66 -1.84 -2.67 0.76
C ASN A 66 -0.49 -3.32 1.11
N SER A 67 0.60 -2.68 0.68
CA SER A 67 1.98 -3.15 0.88
C SER A 67 2.56 -2.75 2.23
N HIS A 68 1.96 -1.76 2.90
CA HIS A 68 2.46 -1.20 4.16
C HIS A 68 1.44 -1.35 5.30
N LEU A 69 1.93 -1.14 6.51
CA LEU A 69 1.09 -1.07 7.71
C LEU A 69 0.05 0.05 7.61
N HIS A 70 -1.10 -0.17 8.23
CA HIS A 70 -2.16 0.80 8.34
C HIS A 70 -2.89 0.71 9.68
N GLU A 71 -3.59 1.80 10.00
CA GLU A 71 -4.49 1.85 11.14
C GLU A 71 -5.68 2.80 10.90
N PHE A 72 -6.75 2.57 11.65
CA PHE A 72 -7.86 3.49 11.81
C PHE A 72 -7.80 4.15 13.19
N VAL A 73 -8.05 5.46 13.22
CA VAL A 73 -8.27 6.20 14.47
C VAL A 73 -9.75 6.59 14.55
N ILE A 74 -10.54 5.77 15.25
CA ILE A 74 -12.00 5.86 15.31
C ILE A 74 -12.44 6.13 16.75
N GLY A 75 -13.10 7.27 17.00
CA GLY A 75 -13.56 7.62 18.34
C GLY A 75 -12.43 7.73 19.38
N GLY A 76 -11.20 8.05 18.94
CA GLY A 76 -10.01 8.12 19.79
C GLY A 76 -9.35 6.77 20.11
N LYS A 77 -9.83 5.67 19.51
CA LYS A 77 -9.19 4.35 19.59
C LYS A 77 -8.48 4.01 18.29
N HIS A 78 -7.37 3.30 18.41
CA HIS A 78 -6.57 2.81 17.30
C HIS A 78 -6.97 1.37 16.96
N TYR A 79 -7.17 1.09 15.68
CA TYR A 79 -7.48 -0.24 15.16
C TYR A 79 -6.55 -0.51 13.99
N GLY A 80 -5.71 -1.53 14.05
CA GLY A 80 -4.73 -1.77 13.00
C GLY A 80 -4.26 -3.20 12.91
N MET A 81 -3.26 -3.40 12.06
CA MET A 81 -2.64 -4.69 11.83
C MET A 81 -1.88 -5.15 13.09
N MET A 82 -2.33 -6.25 13.71
CA MET A 82 -1.67 -6.83 14.87
C MET A 82 -0.49 -7.73 14.42
N THR A 83 0.68 -7.12 14.18
CA THR A 83 1.94 -7.84 13.92
C THR A 83 2.65 -8.19 15.23
N GLU A 84 3.69 -9.05 15.18
CA GLU A 84 4.49 -9.37 16.37
C GLU A 84 5.11 -8.10 16.97
N GLU A 85 5.60 -7.19 16.13
CA GLU A 85 6.16 -5.90 16.55
C GLU A 85 5.10 -4.98 17.16
N ALA A 86 3.87 -4.99 16.61
CA ALA A 86 2.77 -4.22 17.17
C ALA A 86 2.36 -4.76 18.55
N GLU A 87 2.36 -6.09 18.74
CA GLU A 87 2.06 -6.74 20.01
C GLU A 87 3.06 -6.33 21.11
N ASP A 88 4.36 -6.28 20.78
CA ASP A 88 5.42 -5.87 21.69
C ASP A 88 5.28 -4.39 22.13
N MET A 89 4.62 -3.56 21.33
CA MET A 89 4.45 -2.12 21.58
C MET A 89 3.11 -1.74 22.23
N LEU A 90 2.22 -2.70 22.52
CA LEU A 90 0.85 -2.42 22.99
C LEU A 90 0.77 -1.62 24.29
N ASP A 91 1.73 -1.78 25.19
CA ASP A 91 1.77 -1.05 26.46
C ASP A 91 2.05 0.46 26.25
N GLU A 92 2.84 0.80 25.23
CA GLU A 92 3.21 2.18 24.89
C GLU A 92 2.24 2.81 23.87
N MET A 93 1.75 2.00 22.93
CA MET A 93 0.85 2.38 21.84
C MET A 93 -0.37 1.46 21.79
N PRO A 94 -1.37 1.67 22.68
CA PRO A 94 -2.54 0.80 22.74
C PRO A 94 -3.31 0.78 21.41
N MET A 95 -3.46 -0.42 20.83
CA MET A 95 -4.14 -0.67 19.57
C MET A 95 -5.03 -1.91 19.66
N GLU A 96 -6.16 -1.87 18.97
CA GLU A 96 -7.08 -2.99 18.80
C GLU A 96 -6.81 -3.73 17.48
N ASP A 97 -6.94 -5.05 17.49
CA ASP A 97 -6.84 -5.87 16.27
C ASP A 97 -8.05 -5.65 15.38
N GLU A 98 -7.83 -5.07 14.20
CA GLU A 98 -8.86 -4.71 13.22
C GLU A 98 -9.75 -5.88 12.79
N THR A 99 -9.26 -7.12 12.87
CA THR A 99 -10.03 -8.31 12.43
C THR A 99 -11.18 -8.63 13.37
N LYS A 100 -11.12 -8.13 14.60
CA LYS A 100 -12.11 -8.41 15.65
C LYS A 100 -13.31 -7.46 15.59
N TYR A 101 -13.27 -6.43 14.75
CA TYR A 101 -14.27 -5.38 14.71
C TYR A 101 -14.89 -5.21 13.32
N GLY A 102 -16.23 -5.28 13.27
CA GLY A 102 -17.07 -4.94 12.14
C GLY A 102 -17.43 -3.45 12.08
N LEU A 103 -17.72 -2.93 10.88
CA LEU A 103 -18.32 -1.61 10.74
C LEU A 103 -19.64 -1.49 11.53
N LYS A 104 -20.44 -2.57 11.56
CA LYS A 104 -21.66 -2.67 12.38
C LYS A 104 -21.42 -2.60 13.90
N ASP A 105 -20.21 -2.90 14.37
CA ASP A 105 -19.87 -2.93 15.79
C ASP A 105 -19.47 -1.52 16.30
N LEU A 106 -19.24 -0.60 15.36
CA LEU A 106 -18.88 0.79 15.64
C LEU A 106 -20.13 1.68 15.63
N SER A 107 -20.23 2.58 16.62
CA SER A 107 -21.36 3.51 16.69
C SER A 107 -21.33 4.51 15.52
N GLU A 108 -22.52 4.91 15.02
CA GLU A 108 -22.63 5.93 13.96
C GLU A 108 -21.94 7.25 14.36
N LYS A 109 -21.95 7.60 15.66
CA LYS A 109 -21.23 8.75 16.19
C LYS A 109 -19.72 8.65 15.91
N HIS A 110 -19.13 7.48 16.10
CA HIS A 110 -17.71 7.26 15.87
C HIS A 110 -17.37 7.13 14.38
N LEU A 111 -18.29 6.58 13.59
CA LEU A 111 -18.12 6.48 12.13
C LEU A 111 -18.33 7.82 11.42
N LYS A 112 -18.98 8.81 12.05
CA LYS A 112 -19.28 10.12 11.44
C LYS A 112 -18.06 10.76 10.76
N LYS A 113 -16.91 10.73 11.43
CA LYS A 113 -15.61 11.13 10.86
C LYS A 113 -14.49 10.43 11.63
N PHE A 114 -13.54 9.85 10.92
CA PHE A 114 -12.35 9.22 11.47
C PHE A 114 -11.16 9.35 10.51
N VAL A 115 -9.97 8.97 10.98
CA VAL A 115 -8.75 8.96 10.16
C VAL A 115 -8.37 7.53 9.82
N PHE A 116 -7.93 7.32 8.58
CA PHE A 116 -7.26 6.10 8.15
C PHE A 116 -5.83 6.46 7.74
N LEU A 117 -4.84 5.87 8.43
CA LEU A 117 -3.42 6.04 8.17
C LEU A 117 -2.93 4.84 7.39
N TYR A 118 -2.19 5.08 6.31
CA TYR A 118 -1.54 4.07 5.50
C TYR A 118 -0.08 4.44 5.29
N ASP A 119 0.79 3.44 5.33
CA ASP A 119 2.23 3.59 5.25
C ASP A 119 2.78 4.51 6.35
N PHE A 120 3.29 3.93 7.43
CA PHE A 120 3.86 4.70 8.54
C PHE A 120 5.20 5.35 8.19
N GLY A 121 5.82 4.94 7.09
CA GLY A 121 6.87 5.68 6.43
C GLY A 121 6.28 6.97 5.88
N ASP A 122 5.59 6.91 4.74
CA ASP A 122 5.14 8.09 4.00
C ASP A 122 4.04 8.91 4.68
N GLY A 123 3.36 8.30 5.65
CA GLY A 123 2.40 8.96 6.53
C GLY A 123 1.13 9.39 5.82
N TRP A 124 0.59 8.57 4.91
CA TRP A 124 -0.63 8.90 4.17
C TRP A 124 -1.84 8.91 5.09
N GLN A 125 -2.41 10.09 5.33
CA GLN A 125 -3.60 10.25 6.15
C GLN A 125 -4.83 10.52 5.30
N HIS A 126 -5.90 9.80 5.60
CA HIS A 126 -7.20 9.94 4.96
C HIS A 126 -8.22 10.43 5.97
N ASP A 127 -8.90 11.52 5.65
CA ASP A 127 -10.15 11.85 6.32
C ASP A 127 -11.25 10.97 5.71
N VAL A 128 -11.85 10.11 6.54
CA VAL A 128 -12.98 9.26 6.18
C VAL A 128 -14.25 9.78 6.85
N VAL A 129 -15.25 10.12 6.04
CA VAL A 129 -16.49 10.76 6.47
C VAL A 129 -17.67 9.87 6.09
N PHE A 130 -18.45 9.48 7.08
CA PHE A 130 -19.69 8.73 6.85
C PHE A 130 -20.78 9.66 6.30
N GLU A 131 -21.34 9.29 5.15
CA GLU A 131 -22.36 10.09 4.44
C GLU A 131 -23.78 9.49 4.54
N GLY A 132 -23.93 8.27 5.06
CA GLY A 132 -25.23 7.70 5.38
C GLY A 132 -25.38 6.20 5.13
N VAL A 133 -26.57 5.71 5.46
CA VAL A 133 -27.00 4.32 5.28
C VAL A 133 -27.94 4.22 4.08
N PHE A 134 -27.70 3.24 3.23
CA PHE A 134 -28.50 2.93 2.05
C PHE A 134 -28.96 1.47 2.08
N GLN A 135 -29.99 1.17 1.28
CA GLN A 135 -30.41 -0.20 1.04
C GLN A 135 -29.54 -0.85 -0.05
N PRO A 136 -29.23 -2.15 0.05
CA PRO A 136 -28.52 -2.86 -1.00
C PRO A 136 -29.33 -2.86 -2.29
N GLU A 137 -28.70 -2.42 -3.38
CA GLU A 137 -29.35 -2.34 -4.69
C GLU A 137 -29.25 -3.67 -5.45
N PRO A 138 -30.33 -4.14 -6.12
CA PRO A 138 -30.26 -5.36 -6.90
C PRO A 138 -29.19 -5.29 -7.99
N ARG A 139 -28.37 -6.33 -8.11
CA ARG A 139 -27.31 -6.48 -9.13
C ARG A 139 -26.15 -5.49 -9.04
N VAL A 140 -26.06 -4.72 -7.95
CA VAL A 140 -24.89 -3.91 -7.62
C VAL A 140 -23.91 -4.74 -6.77
N PHE A 141 -22.61 -4.60 -7.07
CA PHE A 141 -21.54 -5.22 -6.29
C PHE A 141 -21.03 -4.24 -5.23
N TYR A 142 -20.67 -4.77 -4.06
CA TYR A 142 -20.04 -4.01 -2.97
C TYR A 142 -18.79 -4.77 -2.49
N PRO A 143 -17.69 -4.06 -2.14
CA PRO A 143 -17.54 -2.61 -2.14
C PRO A 143 -17.56 -2.00 -3.55
N GLY A 144 -17.97 -0.74 -3.66
CA GLY A 144 -18.03 -0.03 -4.93
C GLY A 144 -17.81 1.47 -4.79
N CYS A 145 -17.07 2.06 -5.71
CA CYS A 145 -16.86 3.51 -5.83
C CYS A 145 -17.97 4.11 -6.71
N ILE A 146 -18.57 5.21 -6.25
CA ILE A 146 -19.66 5.89 -6.96
C ILE A 146 -19.26 7.28 -7.46
N ASP A 147 -18.18 7.85 -6.94
CA ASP A 147 -17.70 9.17 -7.32
C ASP A 147 -16.26 9.40 -6.80
N GLY A 148 -15.57 10.40 -7.34
CA GLY A 148 -14.21 10.73 -6.94
C GLY A 148 -13.54 11.72 -7.88
N ALA A 149 -12.31 12.10 -7.55
CA ALA A 149 -11.51 12.96 -8.39
C ALA A 149 -10.01 12.71 -8.19
N ARG A 150 -9.26 12.95 -9.26
CA ARG A 150 -7.80 12.90 -9.35
C ARG A 150 -7.18 11.52 -9.13
N ASN A 151 -5.99 11.33 -9.67
CA ASN A 151 -5.21 10.12 -9.48
C ASN A 151 -4.53 10.18 -8.11
N CYS A 152 -4.37 9.04 -7.45
CA CYS A 152 -3.77 8.99 -6.12
C CYS A 152 -2.24 8.92 -6.22
N PRO A 153 -1.49 9.45 -5.24
CA PRO A 153 -0.03 9.40 -5.28
C PRO A 153 0.48 7.98 -5.44
N PRO A 154 1.50 7.73 -6.29
CA PRO A 154 2.14 6.43 -6.38
C PRO A 154 2.61 5.94 -5.00
N GLU A 155 2.64 4.62 -4.82
CA GLU A 155 3.32 4.00 -3.66
C GLU A 155 4.76 4.51 -3.59
N ASP A 156 5.29 4.63 -2.38
CA ASP A 156 6.70 4.98 -2.11
C ASP A 156 7.19 6.31 -2.72
N CYS A 157 6.28 7.22 -3.07
CA CYS A 157 6.67 8.51 -3.66
C CYS A 157 7.17 9.54 -2.63
N GLY A 158 7.33 9.18 -1.36
CA GLY A 158 7.88 10.05 -0.32
C GLY A 158 6.83 10.94 0.35
N GLY A 159 5.62 10.41 0.53
CA GLY A 159 4.52 11.09 1.19
C GLY A 159 4.03 12.34 0.46
N THR A 160 3.27 13.17 1.17
CA THR A 160 2.66 14.38 0.57
C THR A 160 3.67 15.37 -0.02
N GLY A 161 4.89 15.40 0.51
CA GLY A 161 5.98 16.25 0.00
C GLY A 161 6.50 15.73 -1.34
N GLY A 162 6.91 14.46 -1.37
CA GLY A 162 7.44 13.84 -2.58
C GLY A 162 6.41 13.79 -3.71
N TYR A 163 5.13 13.55 -3.42
CA TYR A 163 4.08 13.65 -4.43
C TYR A 163 3.94 15.06 -5.04
N ARG A 164 4.06 16.13 -4.25
CA ARG A 164 4.01 17.49 -4.80
C ARG A 164 5.18 17.77 -5.73
N GLU A 165 6.38 17.34 -5.35
CA GLU A 165 7.57 17.47 -6.20
C GLU A 165 7.40 16.69 -7.50
N LEU A 166 6.92 15.45 -7.40
CA LEU A 166 6.58 14.60 -8.56
C LEU A 166 5.57 15.30 -9.48
N ALA A 167 4.47 15.82 -8.93
CA ALA A 167 3.44 16.50 -9.71
C ALA A 167 3.95 17.78 -10.40
N GLU A 168 4.90 18.51 -9.80
CA GLU A 168 5.54 19.67 -10.43
C GLU A 168 6.52 19.27 -11.54
N LYS A 169 7.24 18.16 -11.37
CA LYS A 169 8.13 17.63 -12.43
C LYS A 169 7.35 17.12 -13.63
N LEU A 170 6.20 16.47 -13.42
CA LEU A 170 5.34 15.99 -14.51
C LEU A 170 4.83 17.12 -15.43
N LYS A 171 4.83 18.38 -14.97
CA LYS A 171 4.47 19.55 -15.79
C LYS A 171 5.60 20.03 -16.70
N LYS A 172 6.81 19.47 -16.58
CA LYS A 172 8.02 19.89 -17.28
C LYS A 172 8.63 18.72 -18.07
N PRO A 173 8.04 18.34 -19.21
CA PRO A 173 8.53 17.21 -20.01
C PRO A 173 9.95 17.40 -20.57
N ASP A 174 10.44 18.64 -20.63
CA ASP A 174 11.81 18.96 -21.06
C ASP A 174 12.84 18.94 -19.91
N ASP A 175 12.42 18.61 -18.68
CA ASP A 175 13.33 18.48 -17.52
C ASP A 175 14.22 17.25 -17.67
N GLU A 176 15.51 17.37 -17.31
CA GLU A 176 16.48 16.27 -17.44
C GLU A 176 16.10 15.04 -16.61
N GLU A 177 15.34 15.21 -15.52
CA GLU A 177 14.89 14.11 -14.66
C GLU A 177 13.52 13.53 -15.10
N TYR A 178 12.88 14.07 -16.14
CA TYR A 178 11.53 13.64 -16.55
C TYR A 178 11.50 12.20 -17.06
N GLU A 179 12.48 11.80 -17.89
CA GLU A 179 12.54 10.44 -18.44
C GLU A 179 12.74 9.40 -17.33
N GLU A 180 13.66 9.66 -16.39
CA GLU A 180 13.88 8.80 -15.21
C GLU A 180 12.61 8.69 -14.36
N LEU A 181 11.87 9.79 -14.19
CA LEU A 181 10.62 9.81 -13.43
C LEU A 181 9.53 8.96 -14.08
N ILE A 182 9.34 9.07 -15.40
CA ILE A 182 8.35 8.26 -16.14
C ILE A 182 8.73 6.78 -16.13
N GLU A 183 10.02 6.45 -16.21
CA GLU A 183 10.50 5.07 -16.07
C GLU A 183 10.19 4.51 -14.67
N TRP A 184 10.47 5.28 -13.61
CA TRP A 184 10.15 4.88 -12.22
C TRP A 184 8.65 4.68 -12.01
N LEU A 185 7.81 5.54 -12.60
CA LEU A 185 6.35 5.42 -12.59
C LEU A 185 5.83 4.19 -13.35
N GLY A 186 6.65 3.59 -14.22
CA GLY A 186 6.26 2.45 -15.06
C GLY A 186 5.36 2.83 -16.24
N GLY A 187 5.28 4.11 -16.60
CA GLY A 187 4.45 4.61 -17.69
C GLY A 187 4.01 6.07 -17.49
N LYS A 188 3.21 6.61 -18.42
CA LYS A 188 2.71 7.99 -18.26
C LYS A 188 1.82 8.05 -17.03
N TYR A 189 1.92 9.13 -16.27
CA TYR A 189 1.09 9.34 -15.08
C TYR A 189 0.38 10.68 -15.21
N ASP A 190 -0.95 10.64 -15.20
CA ASP A 190 -1.77 11.83 -15.15
C ASP A 190 -2.30 12.01 -13.72
N THR A 191 -1.96 13.14 -13.09
CA THR A 191 -2.37 13.48 -11.72
C THR A 191 -3.89 13.71 -11.62
N GLU A 192 -4.55 14.06 -12.71
CA GLU A 192 -5.99 14.35 -12.75
C GLU A 192 -6.83 13.13 -13.14
N PHE A 193 -6.20 12.04 -13.58
CA PHE A 193 -6.89 10.84 -14.03
C PHE A 193 -7.82 10.26 -12.95
N PHE A 194 -9.07 10.01 -13.32
CA PHE A 194 -10.04 9.34 -12.48
C PHE A 194 -11.04 8.60 -13.35
N ASP A 195 -11.14 7.28 -13.13
CA ASP A 195 -12.10 6.43 -13.84
C ASP A 195 -12.79 5.47 -12.87
N LEU A 196 -14.12 5.57 -12.81
CA LEU A 196 -14.95 4.74 -11.94
C LEU A 196 -14.92 3.26 -12.33
N SER A 197 -14.81 2.94 -13.61
CA SER A 197 -14.79 1.57 -14.11
C SER A 197 -13.51 0.84 -13.69
N VAL A 198 -12.36 1.53 -13.81
CA VAL A 198 -11.05 1.06 -13.35
C VAL A 198 -11.12 0.75 -11.86
N ILE A 199 -11.52 1.71 -11.04
CA ILE A 199 -11.56 1.55 -9.58
C ILE A 199 -12.53 0.43 -9.18
N ASN A 200 -13.72 0.37 -9.78
CA ASN A 200 -14.70 -0.67 -9.46
C ASN A 200 -14.27 -2.06 -9.95
N SER A 201 -13.46 -2.16 -11.00
CA SER A 201 -12.87 -3.44 -11.41
C SER A 201 -11.91 -3.97 -10.35
N THR A 202 -11.12 -3.07 -9.74
CA THR A 202 -10.18 -3.41 -8.67
C THR A 202 -10.91 -3.74 -7.37
N LEU A 203 -11.94 -2.98 -7.00
CA LEU A 203 -12.76 -3.23 -5.80
C LEU A 203 -13.50 -4.57 -5.84
N LYS A 204 -13.76 -5.14 -7.02
CA LYS A 204 -14.30 -6.51 -7.13
C LYS A 204 -13.35 -7.59 -6.61
N LYS A 205 -12.06 -7.26 -6.51
CA LYS A 205 -11.00 -8.16 -6.03
C LYS A 205 -10.75 -8.03 -4.53
N THR A 206 -11.49 -7.21 -3.77
CA THR A 206 -11.25 -6.99 -2.33
C THR A 206 -11.11 -8.30 -1.53
N ASP A 207 -12.05 -9.25 -1.68
CA ASP A 207 -11.99 -10.55 -0.99
C ASP A 207 -10.74 -11.38 -1.36
N ALA A 208 -10.29 -11.26 -2.62
CA ALA A 208 -9.10 -11.96 -3.11
C ALA A 208 -7.84 -11.34 -2.51
N TYR A 209 -7.73 -10.01 -2.54
CA TYR A 209 -6.61 -9.28 -1.96
C TYR A 209 -6.51 -9.46 -0.45
N GLU A 210 -7.63 -9.44 0.27
CA GLU A 210 -7.65 -9.70 1.71
C GLU A 210 -7.11 -11.10 2.03
N ARG A 211 -7.49 -12.11 1.24
CA ARG A 211 -7.15 -13.51 1.53
C ARG A 211 -5.74 -13.90 1.11
N TYR A 212 -5.26 -13.38 -0.02
CA TYR A 212 -4.05 -13.86 -0.67
C TYR A 212 -2.93 -12.81 -0.74
N GLY A 213 -3.20 -11.56 -0.35
CA GLY A 213 -2.26 -10.46 -0.59
C GLY A 213 -2.10 -10.13 -2.07
N PHE A 214 -1.30 -9.10 -2.38
CA PHE A 214 -1.09 -8.65 -3.76
C PHE A 214 -0.19 -9.60 -4.58
N GLU A 215 0.69 -10.35 -3.92
CA GLU A 215 1.74 -11.18 -4.55
C GLU A 215 1.23 -12.48 -5.18
N HIS A 216 0.01 -12.91 -4.87
CA HIS A 216 -0.54 -14.20 -5.28
C HIS A 216 -1.63 -14.12 -6.36
N ASP A 217 -1.92 -12.94 -6.91
CA ASP A 217 -2.83 -12.83 -8.04
C ASP A 217 -2.08 -13.11 -9.37
N GLU A 218 -1.96 -14.39 -9.75
CA GLU A 218 -1.53 -14.78 -11.12
C GLU A 218 -2.50 -14.25 -12.20
N SER A 219 -3.68 -13.72 -11.83
CA SER A 219 -4.62 -12.99 -12.68
C SER A 219 -4.60 -11.46 -12.51
N ALA A 220 -3.67 -10.92 -11.70
CA ALA A 220 -3.22 -9.54 -11.79
C ALA A 220 -2.13 -9.38 -12.84
N GLY A 221 -1.65 -10.49 -13.41
CA GLY A 221 -1.13 -10.48 -14.77
C GLY A 221 -2.24 -10.00 -15.71
N ASP A 222 -2.01 -8.85 -16.31
CA ASP A 222 -2.81 -8.27 -17.39
C ASP A 222 -4.16 -7.66 -16.98
N VAL A 223 -4.13 -6.66 -16.09
CA VAL A 223 -4.93 -5.45 -16.40
C VAL A 223 -3.98 -4.40 -16.95
N ILE A 224 -3.42 -4.71 -18.12
CA ILE A 224 -2.91 -3.68 -19.02
C ILE A 224 -4.17 -3.00 -19.54
N PHE A 225 -4.52 -1.84 -18.97
CA PHE A 225 -5.39 -0.94 -19.70
C PHE A 225 -4.67 -0.62 -21.01
N GLU A 226 -5.37 -0.70 -22.14
CA GLU A 226 -4.85 -0.22 -23.43
C GLU A 226 -4.57 1.29 -23.44
N ASP A 227 -4.78 1.97 -22.31
CA ASP A 227 -4.50 3.38 -22.12
C ASP A 227 -3.07 3.60 -21.60
N GLU A 228 -2.36 4.53 -22.22
CA GLU A 228 -0.96 4.89 -21.92
C GLU A 228 -0.70 5.36 -20.47
N TYR A 229 -1.73 5.42 -19.62
CA TYR A 229 -1.70 6.06 -18.31
C TYR A 229 -1.78 5.05 -17.15
N VAL A 230 -0.79 5.12 -16.27
CA VAL A 230 -0.69 4.35 -15.04
C VAL A 230 -1.69 4.90 -14.02
N ASN A 231 -2.67 4.09 -13.63
CA ASN A 231 -3.34 4.27 -12.36
C ASN A 231 -2.37 3.88 -11.25
N CYS A 232 -2.31 4.67 -10.16
CA CYS A 232 -1.50 4.35 -9.00
C CYS A 232 -1.60 2.86 -8.66
N GLY A 233 -0.44 2.22 -8.41
CA GLY A 233 -0.35 0.81 -8.01
C GLY A 233 -0.82 -0.23 -9.02
N ILE A 234 -1.26 0.14 -10.23
CA ILE A 234 -1.70 -0.83 -11.26
C ILE A 234 -0.72 -0.88 -12.44
N GLY A 235 0.16 0.11 -12.57
CA GLY A 235 1.31 0.06 -13.47
C GLY A 235 2.34 -0.94 -12.98
N THR A 236 2.63 -1.95 -13.79
CA THR A 236 3.72 -2.88 -13.56
C THR A 236 5.05 -2.19 -13.87
N ALA A 237 5.92 -2.06 -12.88
CA ALA A 237 7.33 -1.90 -13.14
C ALA A 237 7.86 -3.24 -13.71
N VAL A 238 7.77 -3.42 -15.04
CA VAL A 238 8.57 -4.43 -15.74
C VAL A 238 9.64 -3.71 -16.55
N ALA A 239 10.69 -3.27 -15.86
CA ALA A 239 11.96 -2.97 -16.50
C ALA A 239 12.63 -4.30 -16.88
N GLY A 240 12.61 -4.66 -18.17
CA GLY A 240 13.33 -5.83 -18.64
C GLY A 240 12.99 -6.36 -20.04
N LYS A 241 12.84 -5.50 -21.06
CA LYS A 241 12.93 -5.96 -22.46
C LYS A 241 14.39 -6.30 -22.77
N PHE A 242 14.74 -7.59 -22.77
CA PHE A 242 15.94 -8.05 -23.48
C PHE A 242 15.63 -8.10 -24.98
N HIS A 243 16.30 -7.22 -25.73
CA HIS A 243 16.33 -7.22 -27.18
C HIS A 243 16.80 -8.58 -27.73
N GLU A 244 16.08 -9.08 -28.74
CA GLU A 244 16.53 -10.15 -29.62
C GLU A 244 17.87 -9.79 -30.25
N ASN A 245 18.81 -10.74 -30.28
CA ASN A 245 19.71 -10.88 -31.41
C ASN A 245 19.83 -12.36 -31.76
N LYS A 246 19.24 -12.71 -32.91
CA LYS A 246 19.46 -13.97 -33.62
C LYS A 246 20.85 -13.92 -34.26
N THR A 247 21.69 -14.94 -34.01
CA THR A 247 22.42 -15.67 -35.07
C THR A 247 23.04 -16.95 -34.52
N GLY A 248 22.67 -18.09 -35.11
CA GLY A 248 23.66 -19.04 -35.65
C GLY A 248 24.35 -20.07 -34.74
N VAL A 249 23.92 -21.32 -34.92
CA VAL A 249 24.78 -22.52 -35.09
C VAL A 249 25.43 -23.18 -33.85
N SER A 250 24.85 -24.34 -33.52
CA SER A 250 25.48 -25.65 -33.25
C SER A 250 26.50 -25.85 -32.10
N SER A 251 26.19 -26.92 -31.37
CA SER A 251 27.08 -28.00 -30.92
C SER A 251 27.32 -28.17 -29.43
N LYS A 252 26.92 -29.37 -29.00
CA LYS A 252 27.12 -30.05 -27.72
C LYS A 252 28.51 -29.82 -27.11
N LYS A 253 28.56 -29.57 -25.80
CA LYS A 253 29.47 -30.29 -24.88
C LYS A 253 29.01 -30.15 -23.42
N ARG A 254 28.65 -31.29 -22.83
CA ARG A 254 28.52 -31.48 -21.38
C ARG A 254 29.90 -31.25 -20.76
N ARG A 255 30.01 -30.33 -19.82
CA ARG A 255 31.12 -30.28 -18.85
C ARG A 255 30.56 -30.07 -17.45
N SER A 256 30.87 -31.05 -16.60
CA SER A 256 30.70 -31.06 -15.16
C SER A 256 31.42 -29.87 -14.52
N GLY A 257 30.65 -28.99 -13.89
CA GLY A 257 31.16 -27.89 -13.06
C GLY A 257 30.46 -27.93 -11.70
N LYS A 258 31.26 -28.08 -10.64
CA LYS A 258 30.83 -28.06 -9.24
C LYS A 258 29.93 -26.83 -8.98
N ARG A 259 28.70 -27.06 -8.50
CA ARG A 259 27.85 -26.03 -7.90
C ARG A 259 28.50 -25.60 -6.59
N THR A 260 29.30 -24.54 -6.62
CA THR A 260 29.55 -23.74 -5.41
C THR A 260 28.26 -22.98 -5.12
N ALA A 261 27.63 -23.30 -3.99
CA ALA A 261 26.52 -22.54 -3.47
C ALA A 261 27.00 -21.11 -3.21
N LYS A 262 26.52 -20.14 -4.01
CA LYS A 262 26.59 -18.72 -3.62
C LYS A 262 25.76 -18.60 -2.34
N LYS A 263 26.42 -18.43 -1.19
CA LYS A 263 25.78 -17.92 0.01
C LYS A 263 25.13 -16.59 -0.38
N LYS A 264 23.80 -16.50 -0.35
CA LYS A 264 23.10 -15.22 -0.36
C LYS A 264 23.60 -14.47 0.88
N GLN A 265 24.40 -13.45 0.65
CA GLN A 265 24.87 -12.55 1.69
C GLN A 265 23.63 -11.82 2.20
N ALA A 266 23.36 -11.87 3.51
CA ALA A 266 22.29 -11.07 4.10
C ALA A 266 22.56 -9.59 3.77
N SER A 267 21.57 -8.90 3.22
CA SER A 267 21.66 -7.46 2.96
C SER A 267 21.95 -6.75 4.28
N ASN A 268 22.99 -5.92 4.29
CA ASN A 268 23.29 -5.05 5.42
C ASN A 268 22.23 -3.94 5.44
N PRO A 269 21.40 -3.77 6.49
CA PRO A 269 20.37 -2.74 6.48
C PRO A 269 20.91 -1.32 6.29
N MET A 270 22.17 -1.06 6.66
CA MET A 270 22.82 0.22 6.37
C MET A 270 22.95 0.52 4.87
N SER A 271 23.01 -0.51 4.01
CA SER A 271 23.07 -0.28 2.57
C SER A 271 21.80 0.37 2.02
N ILE A 272 20.67 0.26 2.73
CA ILE A 272 19.45 0.99 2.38
C ILE A 272 19.74 2.48 2.42
N TRP A 273 20.35 2.98 3.49
CA TRP A 273 20.70 4.40 3.61
C TRP A 273 21.86 4.80 2.70
N ASP A 274 22.92 4.00 2.67
CA ASP A 274 24.15 4.36 1.97
C ASP A 274 23.95 4.49 0.46
N ASN A 275 23.05 3.69 -0.12
CA ASN A 275 22.75 3.70 -1.55
C ASN A 275 21.79 4.84 -1.98
N LEU A 276 21.17 5.56 -1.04
CA LEU A 276 20.29 6.68 -1.37
C LEU A 276 21.11 7.90 -1.83
N LYS A 277 20.64 8.54 -2.92
CA LYS A 277 21.11 9.86 -3.33
C LYS A 277 20.83 10.88 -2.21
N GLU A 278 21.66 11.91 -2.09
CA GLU A 278 21.58 12.89 -1.00
C GLU A 278 20.23 13.63 -0.94
N GLY A 279 19.60 13.87 -2.10
CA GLY A 279 18.24 14.42 -2.17
C GLY A 279 17.19 13.54 -1.48
N HIS A 280 17.26 12.22 -1.69
CA HIS A 280 16.33 11.27 -1.05
C HIS A 280 16.58 11.15 0.45
N LYS A 281 17.85 11.16 0.88
CA LYS A 281 18.19 11.21 2.31
C LYS A 281 17.55 12.41 2.99
N ARG A 282 17.64 13.58 2.36
CA ARG A 282 17.02 14.81 2.87
C ARG A 282 15.49 14.69 2.96
N LEU A 283 14.84 14.17 1.92
CA LEU A 283 13.39 13.96 1.91
C LEU A 283 12.93 13.02 3.02
N ILE A 284 13.64 11.91 3.22
CA ILE A 284 13.35 10.96 4.30
C ILE A 284 13.44 11.63 5.66
N LEU A 285 14.46 12.46 5.87
CA LEU A 285 14.62 13.20 7.12
C LEU A 285 13.57 14.30 7.28
N ASP A 286 13.13 14.94 6.21
CA ASP A 286 12.17 16.05 6.19
C ASP A 286 10.70 15.61 6.29
N SER A 287 10.41 14.31 6.18
CA SER A 287 9.06 13.73 6.09
C SER A 287 8.75 12.73 7.22
N VAL A 288 9.21 13.00 8.44
CA VAL A 288 8.95 12.14 9.60
C VAL A 288 7.71 12.61 10.35
N TYR A 289 6.82 11.68 10.75
CA TYR A 289 5.66 12.03 11.57
C TYR A 289 6.05 12.27 13.03
N CYS A 290 5.55 13.36 13.62
CA CYS A 290 5.69 13.61 15.05
C CYS A 290 4.33 13.49 15.73
N VAL A 291 4.21 12.53 16.64
CA VAL A 291 2.99 12.27 17.42
C VAL A 291 2.53 13.49 18.22
N LYS A 292 3.46 14.25 18.79
CA LYS A 292 3.15 15.45 19.57
C LYS A 292 2.69 16.62 18.72
N CYS A 293 3.25 16.80 17.52
CA CYS A 293 2.82 17.84 16.59
C CYS A 293 1.61 17.41 15.76
N THR A 294 1.22 16.14 15.81
CA THR A 294 0.17 15.55 14.97
C THR A 294 0.37 15.86 13.48
N GLY A 295 1.62 15.79 13.01
CA GLY A 295 1.95 16.12 11.62
C GLY A 295 3.41 15.90 11.26
N ALA A 296 3.72 16.11 9.98
CA ALA A 296 5.06 15.95 9.42
C ALA A 296 6.05 16.96 10.00
N THR A 297 7.30 16.53 10.15
CA THR A 297 8.45 17.31 10.62
C THR A 297 9.74 16.79 10.00
N THR A 298 10.78 17.62 10.05
CA THR A 298 12.15 17.15 9.91
C THR A 298 12.61 16.46 11.20
N ILE A 299 13.31 15.33 11.07
CA ILE A 299 14.05 14.67 12.15
C ILE A 299 15.47 15.27 12.24
N LYS A 300 15.89 15.63 13.45
CA LYS A 300 17.24 16.13 13.76
C LYS A 300 17.90 15.28 14.83
N ASP A 301 19.20 15.45 15.02
CA ASP A 301 19.97 14.76 16.06
C ASP A 301 19.76 13.23 16.04
N TYR A 302 19.77 12.65 14.83
CA TYR A 302 19.34 11.28 14.60
C TYR A 302 20.49 10.26 14.62
N THR A 303 20.13 9.01 14.93
CA THR A 303 21.00 7.82 14.93
C THR A 303 20.35 6.69 14.14
N PHE A 304 21.20 5.81 13.61
CA PHE A 304 20.77 4.64 12.84
C PHE A 304 20.72 3.39 13.71
N HIS A 305 19.62 2.65 13.60
CA HIS A 305 19.34 1.43 14.34
C HIS A 305 18.95 0.33 13.34
N PRO A 306 19.91 -0.51 12.92
CA PRO A 306 19.61 -1.68 12.09
C PRO A 306 18.75 -2.67 12.87
N GLU A 307 17.58 -3.01 12.35
CA GLU A 307 16.62 -3.95 12.96
C GLU A 307 16.19 -4.98 11.91
N GLY A 308 16.77 -6.18 11.96
CA GLY A 308 16.51 -7.24 10.99
C GLY A 308 16.95 -6.86 9.57
N LYS A 309 15.98 -6.73 8.65
CA LYS A 309 16.21 -6.24 7.27
C LYS A 309 15.97 -4.74 7.13
N CYS A 310 15.47 -4.08 8.17
CA CYS A 310 15.08 -2.67 8.14
C CYS A 310 16.14 -1.80 8.83
N LEU A 311 16.11 -0.52 8.50
CA LEU A 311 16.93 0.51 9.13
C LEU A 311 16.02 1.56 9.77
N VAL A 312 16.06 1.65 11.09
CA VAL A 312 15.29 2.66 11.84
C VAL A 312 16.17 3.86 12.12
N ILE A 313 15.73 5.04 11.69
CA ILE A 313 16.36 6.33 11.98
C ILE A 313 15.62 6.93 13.17
N ARG A 314 16.26 7.03 14.33
CA ARG A 314 15.65 7.60 15.55
C ARG A 314 16.26 8.96 15.84
N GLY A 315 15.46 9.95 16.22
CA GLY A 315 15.93 11.31 16.45
C GLY A 315 14.84 12.19 17.07
N LYS A 316 14.95 13.51 16.87
CA LYS A 316 14.04 14.48 17.46
C LYS A 316 13.30 15.26 16.40
N CYS A 317 12.02 15.53 16.65
CA CYS A 317 11.21 16.46 15.88
C CYS A 317 11.85 17.86 15.91
N LEU A 318 12.12 18.43 14.74
CA LEU A 318 12.66 19.79 14.61
C LEU A 318 11.76 20.83 15.27
N LYS A 319 10.43 20.66 15.18
CA LYS A 319 9.44 21.64 15.68
C LYS A 319 9.28 21.65 17.19
N CYS A 320 9.16 20.49 17.83
CA CYS A 320 8.83 20.40 19.27
C CYS A 320 9.86 19.65 20.13
N GLY A 321 10.90 19.07 19.52
CA GLY A 321 11.94 18.31 20.21
C GLY A 321 11.52 16.95 20.75
N HIS A 322 10.27 16.52 20.53
CA HIS A 322 9.79 15.19 20.88
C HIS A 322 10.45 14.11 20.03
N GLU A 323 10.53 12.88 20.54
CA GLU A 323 11.11 11.77 19.80
C GLU A 323 10.31 11.50 18.51
N ALA A 324 11.05 11.16 17.47
CA ALA A 324 10.53 10.82 16.16
C ALA A 324 11.41 9.71 15.56
N ALA A 325 10.80 8.85 14.75
CA ALA A 325 11.53 7.77 14.09
C ALA A 325 10.99 7.57 12.67
N ARG A 326 11.86 7.10 11.79
CA ARG A 326 11.53 6.71 10.41
C ARG A 326 12.10 5.33 10.16
N VAL A 327 11.27 4.42 9.67
CA VAL A 327 11.71 3.09 9.24
C VAL A 327 11.99 3.13 7.75
N LEU A 328 13.12 2.55 7.35
CA LEU A 328 13.46 2.27 5.96
C LEU A 328 13.54 0.76 5.80
N GLU A 329 12.67 0.21 4.96
CA GLU A 329 12.62 -1.23 4.68
C GLU A 329 13.49 -1.52 3.45
N GLY A 330 14.24 -2.62 3.49
CA GLY A 330 15.02 -3.09 2.35
C GLY A 330 14.28 -4.22 1.64
N GLU A 331 14.19 -4.15 0.32
CA GLU A 331 13.63 -5.21 -0.56
C GLU A 331 14.32 -6.58 -0.38
#